data_AF-A0A7S4CCK9-F1
#
_entry.id   AF-A0A7S4CCK9-F1
#
_cell.length_a   1.000
_cell.length_b   1.000
_cell.length_c   1.000
_cell.angle_alpha   90.00
_cell.angle_beta   90.00
_cell.angle_gamma   90.00
#
_symmetry.space_group_name_H-M   'P 1'
#
loop_
_entity.id
_entity.type
_entity.pdbx_description
1 polymer ?
#
loop_
_entity_poly.entity_id
_entity_poly.type
_entity_poly.pdbx_seq_one_letter_code
_entity_poly.pdbx_strand_id
1 'polypeptide(L)'
;MRSLWEDIDKKAPFFEQCVSGRMKALLFFQYGASLLRIAPAHRKFVFFDILSQTHGTPEFLNGLDLPLAHFLKEHLLPAMNDTMLWLMSDHGPKQGVIRQRAGFQAAVEFSNPLLSIVLPSWFASDHPQLHASLKGNQQSLTTPYDLHSTLLHLQTYPRAPPRHPYGRSLFDPLPEDRKCEAAGVPSKFCPCGMTFAVESRRRARYIDAMEAIMKRIRELLEPVA
;
A
#
# COMPACT_ATOMS: atom_id res chain seq x y z
N MET A 1 8.89 25.10 7.24
CA MET A 1 7.48 24.84 6.91
C MET A 1 6.96 23.94 8.02
N ARG A 2 6.08 24.41 8.92
CA ARG A 2 5.41 23.49 9.86
C ARG A 2 4.49 22.60 9.04
N SER A 3 4.58 21.28 9.22
CA SER A 3 3.65 20.39 8.55
C SER A 3 2.27 20.60 9.18
N LEU A 4 1.21 20.61 8.36
CA LEU A 4 -0.17 20.60 8.85
C LEU A 4 -0.38 19.47 9.90
N TRP A 5 0.36 18.39 9.72
CA TRP A 5 0.42 17.23 10.61
C TRP A 5 0.78 17.61 12.06
N GLU A 6 1.82 18.43 12.27
CA GLU A 6 2.21 18.90 13.60
C GLU A 6 1.13 19.74 14.28
N ASP A 7 0.36 20.52 13.51
CA ASP A 7 -0.70 21.37 14.05
C ASP A 7 -2.00 20.59 14.33
N ILE A 8 -2.26 19.50 13.60
CA ILE A 8 -3.37 18.57 13.83
C ILE A 8 -3.10 17.74 15.10
N ASP A 9 -1.90 17.17 15.23
CA ASP A 9 -1.58 16.25 16.33
C ASP A 9 -1.37 16.96 17.68
N LYS A 10 -0.98 18.23 17.68
CA LYS A 10 -0.99 19.06 18.90
C LYS A 10 -2.39 19.30 19.45
N LYS A 11 -3.43 19.24 18.60
CA LYS A 11 -4.81 19.57 18.96
C LYS A 11 -5.65 18.36 19.34
N ALA A 12 -5.17 17.16 19.06
CA ALA A 12 -5.89 15.92 19.34
C ALA A 12 -4.90 14.76 19.47
N PRO A 13 -4.91 14.01 20.59
CA PRO A 13 -4.06 12.83 20.79
C PRO A 13 -4.03 11.86 19.61
N PHE A 14 -2.99 11.04 19.55
CA PHE A 14 -2.73 10.07 18.48
C PHE A 14 -3.96 9.22 18.09
N PHE A 15 -4.72 8.74 19.08
CA PHE A 15 -5.88 7.87 18.86
C PHE A 15 -7.20 8.62 18.62
N GLU A 16 -7.19 9.95 18.70
CA GLU A 16 -8.42 10.72 18.48
C GLU A 16 -8.72 10.84 16.99
N GLN A 17 -9.92 10.38 16.61
CA GLN A 17 -10.36 10.30 15.21
C GLN A 17 -10.67 11.67 14.61
N CYS A 18 -10.99 12.65 15.45
CA CYS A 18 -11.53 13.94 15.05
C CYS A 18 -10.75 15.10 15.68
N VAL A 19 -10.72 16.23 14.98
CA VAL A 19 -10.30 17.53 15.52
C VAL A 19 -11.44 18.51 15.31
N SER A 20 -11.93 19.10 16.41
CA SER A 20 -13.05 20.06 16.38
C SER A 20 -14.28 19.54 15.60
N GLY A 21 -14.65 18.27 15.83
CA GLY A 21 -15.80 17.64 15.18
C GLY A 21 -15.58 17.19 13.73
N ARG A 22 -14.36 17.29 13.20
CA ARG A 22 -14.01 16.86 11.84
C ARG A 22 -13.03 15.70 11.87
N MET A 23 -13.29 14.65 11.08
CA MET A 23 -12.37 13.51 10.94
C MET A 23 -10.98 13.98 10.46
N LYS A 24 -9.90 13.54 11.13
CA LYS A 24 -8.52 13.92 10.81
C LYS A 24 -8.16 13.69 9.34
N ALA A 25 -8.53 12.53 8.78
CA ALA A 25 -8.30 12.21 7.37
C ALA A 25 -8.86 13.25 6.39
N LEU A 26 -10.03 13.82 6.68
CA LEU A 26 -10.63 14.85 5.83
C LEU A 26 -9.80 16.14 5.79
N LEU A 27 -9.08 16.45 6.86
CA LEU A 27 -8.16 17.59 6.90
C LEU A 27 -6.97 17.35 5.97
N PHE A 28 -6.42 16.12 5.95
CA PHE A 28 -5.35 15.74 5.02
C PHE A 28 -5.82 15.81 3.57
N PHE A 29 -7.00 15.27 3.25
CA PHE A 29 -7.57 15.35 1.90
C PHE A 29 -7.80 16.80 1.44
N GLN A 30 -8.33 17.66 2.30
CA GLN A 30 -8.51 19.08 1.97
C GLN A 30 -7.18 19.81 1.75
N TYR A 31 -6.17 19.49 2.55
CA TYR A 31 -4.84 20.05 2.39
C TYR A 31 -4.18 19.56 1.10
N GLY A 32 -4.30 18.26 0.79
CA GLY A 32 -3.85 17.70 -0.48
C GLY A 32 -4.50 18.36 -1.68
N ALA A 33 -5.82 18.55 -1.64
CA ALA A 33 -6.54 19.26 -2.70
C ALA A 33 -6.03 20.70 -2.90
N SER A 34 -5.66 21.37 -1.81
CA SER A 34 -5.07 22.71 -1.86
C SER A 34 -3.65 22.68 -2.46
N LEU A 35 -2.83 21.70 -2.08
CA LEU A 35 -1.47 21.53 -2.62
C LEU A 35 -1.46 21.21 -4.11
N LEU A 36 -2.45 20.45 -4.61
CA LEU A 36 -2.59 20.19 -6.05
C LEU A 36 -2.77 21.50 -6.83
N ARG A 37 -3.52 22.47 -6.28
CA ARG A 37 -3.86 23.75 -6.94
C ARG A 37 -2.77 24.82 -6.85
N ILE A 38 -1.97 24.82 -5.80
CA ILE A 38 -0.97 25.87 -5.54
C ILE A 38 0.31 25.56 -6.32
N ALA A 39 0.98 26.58 -6.89
CA ALA A 39 2.30 26.42 -7.53
C ALA A 39 2.35 25.28 -8.58
N PRO A 40 1.47 25.29 -9.61
CA PRO A 40 1.36 24.20 -10.59
C PRO A 40 2.65 23.98 -11.40
N ALA A 41 3.51 25.00 -11.52
CA ALA A 41 4.79 24.90 -12.21
C ALA A 41 5.89 24.17 -11.42
N HIS A 42 5.67 23.87 -10.14
CA HIS A 42 6.66 23.22 -9.29
C HIS A 42 6.36 21.73 -9.10
N ARG A 43 7.40 20.91 -9.17
CA ARG A 43 7.33 19.50 -8.76
C ARG A 43 7.07 19.42 -7.26
N LYS A 44 6.15 18.55 -6.86
CA LYS A 44 5.72 18.38 -5.46
C LYS A 44 5.88 16.92 -5.06
N PHE A 45 6.24 16.71 -3.80
CA PHE A 45 6.13 15.42 -3.14
C PHE A 45 5.24 15.60 -1.92
N VAL A 46 4.19 14.79 -1.83
CA VAL A 46 3.20 14.86 -0.74
C VAL A 46 3.01 13.46 -0.19
N PHE A 47 3.13 13.34 1.13
CA PHE A 47 2.92 12.10 1.85
C PHE A 47 1.88 12.33 2.95
N PHE A 48 0.82 11.53 2.94
CA PHE A 48 -0.21 11.55 3.97
C PHE A 48 -0.19 10.24 4.73
N ASP A 49 0.00 10.35 6.03
CA ASP A 49 -0.14 9.23 6.94
C ASP A 49 -1.49 9.32 7.65
N ILE A 50 -2.36 8.33 7.43
CA ILE A 50 -3.75 8.29 7.93
C ILE A 50 -3.83 7.30 9.09
N LEU A 51 -3.07 7.55 10.14
CA LEU A 51 -2.95 6.63 11.29
C LEU A 51 -4.22 6.55 12.13
N SER A 52 -4.88 7.67 12.41
CA SER A 52 -6.00 7.67 13.36
C SER A 52 -7.10 6.70 12.93
N GLN A 53 -7.51 6.71 11.67
CA GLN A 53 -8.62 5.88 11.17
C GLN A 53 -8.22 4.43 10.91
N THR A 54 -6.93 4.12 10.79
CA THR A 54 -6.42 2.77 10.59
C THR A 54 -6.05 2.09 11.91
N HIS A 55 -5.78 2.86 12.97
CA HIS A 55 -5.61 2.37 14.34
C HIS A 55 -6.94 2.35 15.10
N GLY A 56 -7.68 1.27 14.90
CA GLY A 56 -8.95 1.03 15.58
C GLY A 56 -9.61 -0.25 15.09
N THR A 57 -10.93 -0.31 15.21
CA THR A 57 -11.69 -1.41 14.62
C THR A 57 -11.87 -1.20 13.10
N PRO A 58 -12.05 -2.26 12.30
CA PRO A 58 -12.26 -2.15 10.85
C PRO A 58 -13.41 -1.19 10.45
N GLU A 59 -14.36 -0.96 11.33
CA GLU A 59 -15.48 -0.03 11.10
C GLU A 59 -15.02 1.42 10.94
N PHE A 60 -13.94 1.84 11.62
CA PHE A 60 -13.37 3.18 11.40
C PHE A 60 -12.72 3.30 10.02
N LEU A 61 -12.09 2.22 9.54
CA LEU A 61 -11.51 2.16 8.20
C LEU A 61 -12.61 2.26 7.13
N ASN A 62 -13.75 1.57 7.32
CA ASN A 62 -14.90 1.67 6.41
C ASN A 62 -15.42 3.12 6.29
N GLY A 63 -15.27 3.92 7.34
CA GLY A 63 -15.62 5.34 7.33
C GLY A 63 -14.76 6.19 6.38
N LEU A 64 -13.62 5.68 5.90
CA LEU A 64 -12.73 6.37 4.97
C LEU A 64 -13.05 6.11 3.49
N ASP A 65 -13.78 5.05 3.16
CA ASP A 65 -13.97 4.65 1.75
C ASP A 65 -14.62 5.77 0.92
N LEU A 66 -15.75 6.31 1.41
CA LEU A 66 -16.45 7.40 0.72
C LEU A 66 -15.62 8.71 0.69
N PRO A 67 -15.03 9.18 1.81
CA PRO A 67 -14.08 10.29 1.79
C PRO A 67 -12.92 10.15 0.80
N LEU A 68 -12.27 8.99 0.78
CA LEU A 68 -11.13 8.72 -0.09
C LEU A 68 -11.59 8.70 -1.55
N ALA A 69 -12.67 7.99 -1.87
CA ALA A 69 -13.23 7.96 -3.21
C ALA A 69 -13.62 9.36 -3.71
N HIS A 70 -14.24 10.18 -2.86
CA HIS A 70 -14.55 11.57 -3.19
C HIS A 70 -13.27 12.39 -3.45
N PHE A 71 -12.25 12.29 -2.58
CA PHE A 71 -10.98 12.99 -2.80
C PHE A 71 -10.30 12.58 -4.11
N LEU A 72 -10.22 11.27 -4.37
CA LEU A 72 -9.64 10.73 -5.60
C LEU A 72 -10.40 11.25 -6.82
N LYS A 73 -11.74 11.19 -6.81
CA LYS A 73 -12.55 11.58 -7.95
C LYS A 73 -12.57 13.08 -8.21
N GLU A 74 -12.80 13.88 -7.18
CA GLU A 74 -13.06 15.32 -7.33
C GLU A 74 -11.79 16.18 -7.34
N HIS A 75 -10.67 15.64 -6.88
CA HIS A 75 -9.42 16.40 -6.75
C HIS A 75 -8.23 15.76 -7.45
N LEU A 76 -8.06 14.44 -7.31
CA LEU A 76 -6.88 13.77 -7.85
C LEU A 76 -7.03 13.41 -9.33
N LEU A 77 -8.16 12.83 -9.76
CA LEU A 77 -8.42 12.44 -11.15
C LEU A 77 -8.19 13.59 -12.15
N PRO A 78 -8.66 14.83 -11.91
CA PRO A 78 -8.37 15.96 -12.80
C PRO A 78 -6.89 16.31 -12.94
N ALA A 79 -6.06 15.93 -11.96
CA ALA A 79 -4.62 16.13 -11.92
C ALA A 79 -3.83 14.83 -12.22
N MET A 80 -4.46 13.75 -12.66
CA MET A 80 -3.73 12.49 -12.90
C MET A 80 -2.80 12.53 -14.10
N ASN A 81 -2.94 13.52 -15.00
CA ASN A 81 -2.05 13.64 -16.14
C ASN A 81 -0.63 14.10 -15.74
N ASP A 82 -0.43 14.66 -14.56
CA ASP A 82 0.89 15.07 -14.05
C ASP A 82 1.20 14.50 -12.66
N THR A 83 0.40 13.54 -12.20
CA THR A 83 0.49 12.96 -10.85
C THR A 83 0.74 11.46 -10.89
N MET A 84 1.70 11.00 -10.08
CA MET A 84 1.82 9.58 -9.71
C MET A 84 1.22 9.39 -8.32
N LEU A 85 0.25 8.48 -8.19
CA LEU A 85 -0.34 8.12 -6.90
C LEU A 85 0.28 6.82 -6.40
N TRP A 86 0.71 6.84 -5.14
CA TRP A 86 1.18 5.67 -4.41
C TRP A 86 0.27 5.49 -3.19
N LEU A 87 -0.55 4.44 -3.19
CA LEU A 87 -1.38 4.05 -2.06
C LEU A 87 -0.74 2.84 -1.39
N MET A 88 -0.39 2.97 -0.11
CA MET A 88 0.31 1.91 0.62
C MET A 88 -0.20 1.76 2.05
N SER A 89 0.04 0.58 2.63
CA SER A 89 -0.05 0.36 4.08
C SER A 89 1.31 -0.06 4.65
N ASP A 90 1.51 0.12 5.94
CA ASP A 90 2.71 -0.33 6.67
C ASP A 90 2.63 -1.81 7.06
N HIS A 91 1.41 -2.31 7.29
CA HIS A 91 1.10 -3.71 7.55
C HIS A 91 -0.31 -4.06 7.05
N GLY A 92 -0.68 -5.34 7.08
CA GLY A 92 -2.07 -5.78 6.90
C GLY A 92 -2.86 -5.79 8.22
N PRO A 93 -4.03 -6.44 8.29
CA PRO A 93 -4.91 -6.36 9.45
C PRO A 93 -4.27 -6.83 10.77
N LYS A 94 -4.04 -5.90 11.71
CA LYS A 94 -3.47 -6.19 13.04
C LYS A 94 -4.52 -6.58 14.08
N GLN A 95 -5.78 -6.24 13.86
CA GLN A 95 -6.89 -6.41 14.81
C GLN A 95 -8.11 -7.04 14.11
N GLY A 96 -9.13 -7.38 14.90
CA GLY A 96 -10.38 -7.95 14.40
C GLY A 96 -10.38 -9.48 14.24
N VAL A 97 -11.47 -9.99 13.68
CA VAL A 97 -11.76 -11.44 13.59
C VAL A 97 -10.68 -12.19 12.81
N ILE A 98 -10.11 -11.56 11.79
CA ILE A 98 -9.02 -12.13 10.98
C ILE A 98 -7.81 -12.42 11.88
N ARG A 99 -7.36 -11.45 12.68
CA ARG A 99 -6.23 -11.66 13.61
C ARG A 99 -6.51 -12.74 14.65
N GLN A 100 -7.74 -12.76 15.18
CA GLN A 100 -8.11 -13.63 16.30
C GLN A 100 -8.40 -15.08 15.88
N ARG A 101 -8.87 -15.32 14.66
CA ARG A 101 -9.39 -16.63 14.23
C ARG A 101 -8.61 -17.30 13.10
N ALA A 102 -7.73 -16.59 12.39
CA ALA A 102 -7.16 -17.09 11.14
C ALA A 102 -5.71 -17.64 11.23
N GLY A 103 -5.14 -17.80 12.43
CA GLY A 103 -3.87 -18.53 12.65
C GLY A 103 -2.73 -18.12 11.70
N PHE A 104 -2.32 -19.04 10.81
CA PHE A 104 -1.31 -18.79 9.76
C PHE A 104 -1.70 -17.66 8.81
N GLN A 105 -2.93 -17.69 8.29
CA GLN A 105 -3.41 -16.67 7.34
C GLN A 105 -3.35 -15.28 7.97
N ALA A 106 -3.70 -15.14 9.25
CA ALA A 106 -3.61 -13.86 9.95
C ALA A 106 -2.19 -13.27 9.97
N ALA A 107 -1.18 -14.13 10.10
CA ALA A 107 0.22 -13.69 10.14
C ALA A 107 0.76 -13.34 8.75
N VAL A 108 0.35 -14.11 7.72
CA VAL A 108 0.63 -13.79 6.33
C VAL A 108 0.01 -12.46 5.95
N GLU A 109 -1.29 -12.28 6.17
CA GLU A 109 -2.00 -11.03 5.88
C GLU A 109 -1.40 -9.85 6.64
N PHE A 110 -1.08 -10.01 7.93
CA PHE A 110 -0.42 -8.97 8.71
C PHE A 110 0.94 -8.54 8.09
N SER A 111 1.68 -9.48 7.51
CA SER A 111 2.99 -9.23 6.91
C SER A 111 2.92 -8.88 5.41
N ASN A 112 1.71 -8.78 4.84
CA ASN A 112 1.48 -8.47 3.44
C ASN A 112 0.74 -7.14 3.29
N PRO A 113 1.45 -6.00 3.39
CA PRO A 113 0.84 -4.69 3.21
C PRO A 113 0.38 -4.45 1.78
N LEU A 114 -0.57 -3.54 1.62
CA LEU A 114 -1.00 -3.05 0.31
C LEU A 114 0.08 -2.14 -0.29
N LEU A 115 0.33 -2.30 -1.59
CA LEU A 115 0.96 -1.28 -2.43
C LEU A 115 0.22 -1.23 -3.77
N SER A 116 -0.34 -0.07 -4.10
CA SER A 116 -0.96 0.23 -5.38
C SER A 116 -0.37 1.50 -5.96
N ILE A 117 -0.07 1.47 -7.26
CA ILE A 117 0.61 2.55 -7.97
C ILE A 117 -0.25 2.91 -9.17
N VAL A 118 -0.61 4.19 -9.28
CA VAL A 118 -1.31 4.73 -10.45
C VAL A 118 -0.41 5.77 -11.10
N LEU A 119 -0.15 5.58 -12.39
CA LEU A 119 0.74 6.43 -13.19
C LEU A 119 -0.09 7.32 -14.12
N PRO A 120 0.47 8.46 -14.57
CA PRO A 120 -0.10 9.21 -15.67
C PRO A 120 -0.28 8.35 -16.92
N SER A 121 -1.33 8.62 -17.71
CA SER A 121 -1.69 7.81 -18.88
C SER A 121 -0.58 7.75 -19.94
N TRP A 122 0.21 8.81 -20.08
CA TRP A 122 1.35 8.89 -21.01
C TRP A 122 2.58 8.10 -20.53
N PHE A 123 2.66 7.71 -19.25
CA PHE A 123 3.87 7.08 -18.72
C PHE A 123 4.20 5.76 -19.44
N ALA A 124 3.18 4.99 -19.82
CA ALA A 124 3.37 3.73 -20.53
C ALA A 124 3.88 3.92 -21.96
N SER A 125 3.52 5.00 -22.65
CA SER A 125 4.02 5.32 -24.00
C SER A 125 5.43 5.88 -23.98
N ASP A 126 5.72 6.75 -23.01
CA ASP A 126 6.95 7.54 -22.99
C ASP A 126 8.08 6.79 -22.27
N HIS A 127 7.73 5.90 -21.34
CA HIS A 127 8.66 5.09 -20.57
C HIS A 127 8.29 3.59 -20.59
N PRO A 128 8.20 2.97 -21.79
CA PRO A 128 7.67 1.61 -21.94
C PRO A 128 8.47 0.56 -21.15
N GLN A 129 9.78 0.74 -21.04
CA GLN A 129 10.65 -0.17 -20.27
C GLN A 129 10.37 -0.09 -18.76
N LEU A 130 10.26 1.13 -18.20
CA LEU A 130 9.97 1.31 -16.77
C LEU A 130 8.58 0.80 -16.43
N HIS A 131 7.61 1.06 -17.30
CA HIS A 131 6.25 0.55 -17.16
C HIS A 131 6.19 -0.98 -17.23
N ALA A 132 6.94 -1.61 -18.16
CA ALA A 132 7.03 -3.07 -18.27
C ALA A 132 7.62 -3.70 -17.00
N SER A 133 8.69 -3.11 -16.43
CA SER A 133 9.28 -3.55 -15.16
C SER A 133 8.27 -3.46 -14.01
N LEU A 134 7.59 -2.33 -13.85
CA LEU A 134 6.55 -2.17 -12.82
C LEU A 134 5.46 -3.22 -12.96
N LYS A 135 4.98 -3.46 -14.18
CA LYS A 135 3.93 -4.45 -14.45
C LYS A 135 4.41 -5.87 -14.15
N GLY A 136 5.64 -6.21 -14.51
CA GLY A 136 6.25 -7.52 -14.22
C GLY A 136 6.48 -7.77 -12.73
N ASN A 137 6.73 -6.71 -11.97
CA ASN A 137 7.00 -6.80 -10.53
C ASN A 137 5.74 -7.04 -9.66
N GLN A 138 4.53 -6.98 -10.22
CA GLN A 138 3.27 -7.11 -9.45
C GLN A 138 3.13 -8.42 -8.66
N GLN A 139 3.77 -9.51 -9.10
CA GLN A 139 3.76 -10.81 -8.42
C GLN A 139 5.10 -11.16 -7.76
N SER A 140 6.01 -10.20 -7.67
CA SER A 140 7.32 -10.37 -7.05
C SER A 140 7.28 -9.98 -5.57
N LEU A 141 8.21 -10.54 -4.78
CA LEU A 141 8.44 -10.09 -3.41
C LEU A 141 8.99 -8.65 -3.44
N THR A 142 8.16 -7.69 -3.04
CA THR A 142 8.53 -6.28 -2.88
C THR A 142 8.59 -5.91 -1.41
N THR A 143 9.34 -4.86 -1.10
CA THR A 143 9.54 -4.35 0.24
C THR A 143 9.54 -2.81 0.26
N PRO A 144 9.36 -2.18 1.43
CA PRO A 144 9.54 -0.73 1.56
C PRO A 144 10.93 -0.24 1.10
N TYR A 145 11.97 -1.08 1.14
CA TYR A 145 13.29 -0.74 0.60
C TYR A 145 13.28 -0.57 -0.93
N ASP A 146 12.46 -1.36 -1.63
CA ASP A 146 12.31 -1.24 -3.08
C ASP A 146 11.55 0.04 -3.43
N LEU A 147 10.48 0.32 -2.69
CA LEU A 147 9.73 1.56 -2.83
C LEU A 147 10.63 2.78 -2.58
N HIS A 148 11.43 2.78 -1.51
CA HIS A 148 12.41 3.84 -1.25
C HIS A 148 13.39 4.03 -2.42
N SER A 149 13.95 2.92 -2.93
CA SER A 149 14.85 2.95 -4.10
C SER A 149 14.14 3.46 -5.36
N THR A 150 12.84 3.20 -5.50
CA THR A 150 12.00 3.68 -6.60
C THR A 150 11.77 5.19 -6.54
N LEU A 151 11.49 5.72 -5.35
CA LEU A 151 11.34 7.16 -5.14
C LEU A 151 12.66 7.91 -5.38
N LEU A 152 13.79 7.34 -4.96
CA LEU A 152 15.12 7.87 -5.30
C LEU A 152 15.39 7.83 -6.81
N HIS A 153 14.92 6.79 -7.50
CA HIS A 153 15.04 6.69 -8.95
C HIS A 153 14.26 7.83 -9.63
N LEU A 154 13.02 8.12 -9.21
CA LEU A 154 12.27 9.28 -9.71
C LEU A 154 13.03 10.60 -9.54
N GLN A 155 13.70 10.79 -8.39
CA GLN A 155 14.46 12.00 -8.12
C GLN A 155 15.72 12.14 -8.99
N THR A 156 16.35 11.01 -9.33
CA THR A 156 17.65 10.98 -10.03
C THR A 156 17.55 10.68 -11.52
N TYR A 157 16.36 10.30 -12.00
CA TYR A 157 16.06 9.95 -13.38
C TYR A 157 16.60 11.01 -14.36
N PRO A 158 17.23 10.60 -15.49
CA PRO A 158 17.35 9.24 -16.02
C PRO A 158 18.50 8.41 -15.43
N ARG A 159 19.16 8.87 -14.37
CA ARG A 159 20.24 8.11 -13.74
C ARG A 159 19.68 7.08 -12.77
N ALA A 160 20.38 5.96 -12.66
CA ALA A 160 20.09 4.95 -11.65
C ALA A 160 20.19 5.53 -10.23
N PRO A 161 19.32 5.08 -9.29
CA PRO A 161 19.41 5.50 -7.90
C PRO A 161 20.66 4.93 -7.22
N PRO A 162 21.06 5.50 -6.08
CA PRO A 162 22.07 4.89 -5.22
C PRO A 162 21.71 3.44 -4.89
N ARG A 163 22.71 2.55 -4.87
CA ARG A 163 22.51 1.13 -4.53
C ARG A 163 22.12 0.99 -3.05
N HIS A 164 21.05 0.25 -2.79
CA HIS A 164 20.66 -0.19 -1.45
C HIS A 164 20.91 -1.70 -1.31
N PRO A 165 21.43 -2.20 -0.18
CA PRO A 165 21.77 -3.62 -0.02
C PRO A 165 20.57 -4.55 -0.17
N TYR A 166 19.38 -4.09 0.27
CA TYR A 166 18.15 -4.87 0.23
C TYR A 166 17.14 -4.39 -0.82
N GLY A 167 17.29 -3.17 -1.32
CA GLY A 167 16.25 -2.47 -2.07
C GLY A 167 16.67 -2.24 -3.52
N ARG A 168 15.74 -2.41 -4.45
CA ARG A 168 15.93 -2.15 -5.88
C ARG A 168 14.79 -1.29 -6.40
N SER A 169 15.05 -0.46 -7.40
CA SER A 169 13.97 0.30 -8.01
C SER A 169 12.96 -0.64 -8.67
N LEU A 170 11.67 -0.40 -8.45
CA LEU A 170 10.58 -1.12 -9.09
C LEU A 170 10.44 -0.77 -10.59
N PHE A 171 11.16 0.25 -11.07
CA PHE A 171 11.33 0.53 -12.49
C PHE A 171 12.33 -0.40 -13.18
N ASP A 172 13.03 -1.24 -12.42
CA ASP A 172 13.85 -2.33 -12.92
C ASP A 172 13.20 -3.68 -12.60
N PRO A 173 13.43 -4.74 -13.40
CA PRO A 173 12.93 -6.07 -13.08
C PRO A 173 13.51 -6.59 -11.76
N LEU A 174 12.64 -7.09 -10.88
CA LEU A 174 13.06 -7.82 -9.69
C LEU A 174 13.37 -9.30 -10.04
N PRO A 175 14.31 -9.96 -9.33
CA PRO A 175 14.54 -11.39 -9.52
C PRO A 175 13.30 -12.21 -9.13
N GLU A 176 12.88 -13.12 -10.01
CA GLU A 176 11.70 -13.98 -9.79
C GLU A 176 11.86 -14.90 -8.58
N ASP A 177 13.09 -15.34 -8.29
CA ASP A 177 13.43 -16.25 -7.21
C ASP A 177 13.85 -15.54 -5.91
N ARG A 178 13.68 -14.21 -5.83
CA ARG A 178 14.09 -13.38 -4.69
C ARG A 178 13.51 -13.89 -3.37
N LYS A 179 14.41 -14.16 -2.41
CA LYS A 179 14.06 -14.64 -1.07
C LYS A 179 14.00 -13.49 -0.05
N CYS A 180 13.34 -13.77 1.07
CA CYS A 180 13.20 -12.83 2.19
C CYS A 180 14.56 -12.30 2.68
N GLU A 181 15.59 -13.13 2.81
CA GLU A 181 16.91 -12.67 3.27
C GLU A 181 17.51 -11.65 2.30
N ALA A 182 17.44 -11.92 0.99
CA ALA A 182 17.92 -11.01 -0.05
C ALA A 182 17.11 -9.70 -0.13
N ALA A 183 15.87 -9.72 0.34
CA ALA A 183 15.00 -8.56 0.44
C ALA A 183 15.09 -7.82 1.80
N GLY A 184 15.93 -8.30 2.72
CA GLY A 184 16.06 -7.72 4.07
C GLY A 184 14.84 -7.96 4.96
N VAL A 185 13.97 -8.92 4.63
CA VAL A 185 12.79 -9.28 5.41
C VAL A 185 13.20 -10.21 6.55
N PRO A 186 13.01 -9.83 7.84
CA PRO A 186 13.29 -10.71 8.96
C PRO A 186 12.49 -12.01 8.90
N SER A 187 13.09 -13.13 9.33
CA SER A 187 12.46 -14.46 9.29
C SER A 187 11.05 -14.51 9.90
N LYS A 188 10.80 -13.79 11.01
CA LYS A 188 9.48 -13.70 11.66
C LYS A 188 8.38 -13.04 10.82
N PHE A 189 8.74 -12.27 9.80
CA PHE A 189 7.82 -11.61 8.86
C PHE A 189 7.81 -12.27 7.48
N CYS A 190 8.70 -13.25 7.25
CA CYS A 190 8.75 -13.96 5.98
C CYS A 190 7.61 -15.00 5.91
N PRO A 191 6.66 -14.89 4.97
CA PRO A 191 5.50 -15.80 4.92
C PRO A 191 5.90 -17.28 4.81
N CYS A 192 6.98 -17.58 4.08
CA CYS A 192 7.49 -18.95 3.89
C CYS A 192 8.04 -19.58 5.18
N GLY A 193 8.46 -18.77 6.16
CA GLY A 193 9.04 -19.23 7.42
C GLY A 193 8.05 -19.38 8.57
N MET A 194 6.77 -19.04 8.36
CA MET A 194 5.81 -19.03 9.45
C MET A 194 5.22 -20.44 9.70
N THR A 195 5.48 -21.00 10.89
CA THR A 195 4.94 -22.31 11.32
C THR A 195 3.81 -22.14 12.33
N PHE A 196 2.71 -22.89 12.18
CA PHE A 196 1.60 -22.87 13.13
C PHE A 196 1.16 -24.28 13.51
N ALA A 197 0.73 -24.43 14.76
CA ALA A 197 0.08 -25.65 15.21
C ALA A 197 -1.33 -25.73 14.60
N VAL A 198 -1.57 -26.76 13.79
CA VAL A 198 -2.91 -27.09 13.30
C VAL A 198 -3.51 -28.13 14.25
N GLU A 199 -4.66 -27.85 14.86
CA GLU A 199 -5.42 -28.89 15.57
C GLU A 199 -5.80 -29.99 14.57
N SER A 200 -5.23 -31.18 14.77
CA SER A 200 -5.27 -32.30 13.81
C SER A 200 -6.69 -32.76 13.46
N ARG A 201 -7.67 -32.57 14.36
CA ARG A 201 -9.05 -33.06 14.18
C ARG A 201 -9.87 -32.33 13.11
N ARG A 202 -9.46 -31.14 12.65
CA ARG A 202 -10.24 -30.36 11.65
C ARG A 202 -9.51 -30.08 10.34
N ARG A 203 -8.25 -30.53 10.21
CA ARG A 203 -7.37 -30.19 9.07
C ARG A 203 -7.98 -30.52 7.70
N ALA A 204 -8.56 -31.70 7.53
CA ALA A 204 -9.16 -32.12 6.26
C ALA A 204 -10.31 -31.19 5.83
N ARG A 205 -11.24 -30.89 6.76
CA ARG A 205 -12.38 -30.00 6.49
C ARG A 205 -11.98 -28.57 6.11
N TYR A 206 -10.87 -28.07 6.67
CA TYR A 206 -10.36 -26.74 6.30
C TYR A 206 -9.73 -26.72 4.91
N ILE A 207 -9.02 -27.79 4.52
CA ILE A 207 -8.41 -27.91 3.18
C ILE A 207 -9.52 -27.97 2.13
N ASP A 208 -10.50 -28.86 2.30
CA ASP A 208 -11.62 -29.02 1.35
C ASP A 208 -12.39 -27.69 1.17
N ALA A 209 -12.64 -26.96 2.26
CA ALA A 209 -13.30 -25.66 2.21
C ALA A 209 -12.44 -24.59 1.51
N MET A 210 -11.14 -24.55 1.79
CA MET A 210 -10.23 -23.60 1.12
C MET A 210 -10.11 -23.89 -0.38
N GLU A 211 -10.02 -25.16 -0.78
CA GLU A 211 -9.98 -25.55 -2.18
C GLU A 211 -11.26 -25.15 -2.92
N ALA A 212 -12.42 -25.37 -2.30
CA ALA A 212 -13.71 -24.97 -2.85
C ALA A 212 -13.81 -23.43 -3.00
N ILE A 213 -13.37 -22.67 -1.99
CA ILE A 213 -13.34 -21.20 -2.04
C ILE A 213 -12.38 -20.72 -3.13
N MET A 214 -11.16 -21.25 -3.19
CA MET A 214 -10.16 -20.86 -4.20
C MET A 214 -10.62 -21.21 -5.60
N LYS A 215 -11.31 -22.34 -5.79
CA LYS A 215 -11.96 -22.68 -7.06
C LYS A 215 -12.99 -21.62 -7.43
N ARG A 216 -13.86 -21.23 -6.51
CA ARG A 216 -14.89 -20.22 -6.76
C ARG A 216 -14.31 -18.83 -7.05
N ILE A 217 -13.28 -18.42 -6.32
CA ILE A 217 -12.57 -17.15 -6.57
C ILE A 217 -11.96 -17.17 -7.97
N ARG A 218 -11.30 -18.26 -8.37
CA ARG A 218 -10.77 -18.40 -9.74
C ARG A 218 -11.87 -18.26 -10.79
N GLU A 219 -13.00 -18.96 -10.64
CA GLU A 219 -14.15 -18.81 -11.54
C GLU A 219 -14.67 -17.37 -11.65
N LEU A 220 -14.60 -16.59 -10.56
CA LEU A 220 -15.03 -15.19 -10.53
C LEU A 220 -13.97 -14.21 -11.07
N LEU A 221 -12.70 -14.61 -11.06
CA LEU A 221 -11.56 -13.82 -11.53
C LEU A 221 -11.10 -14.20 -12.95
N GLU A 222 -11.66 -15.28 -13.53
CA GLU A 222 -11.54 -15.55 -14.97
C GLU A 222 -12.01 -14.29 -15.72
N PRO A 223 -11.24 -13.79 -16.71
CA PRO A 223 -11.62 -12.60 -17.44
C PRO A 223 -12.98 -12.83 -18.11
N VAL A 224 -13.93 -11.92 -17.91
CA VAL A 224 -15.04 -11.81 -18.85
C VAL A 224 -14.40 -11.42 -20.18
N ALA A 225 -14.45 -12.35 -21.13
CA ALA A 225 -13.92 -12.20 -22.49
C ALA A 225 -14.51 -10.98 -23.21
#